data_AF-A0A518GW62-F1
#
_entry.id   AF-A0A518GW62-F1
#
_cell.length_a   1.000
_cell.length_b   1.000
_cell.length_c   1.000
_cell.angle_alpha   90.00
_cell.angle_beta   90.00
_cell.angle_gamma   90.00
#
_symmetry.space_group_name_H-M   'P 1'
#
loop_
_entity.id
_entity.type
_entity.pdbx_description
1 polymer ?
#
loop_
_entity_poly.entity_id
_entity_poly.type
_entity_poly.pdbx_seq_one_letter_code
_entity_poly.pdbx_strand_id
1 'polypeptide(L)'
;MAQSPTSKPKPKRDGEQTRRDETIASFKAHVNMSASQVEAWLKTKDSRSVGRRRSGEDEAVGHKSGRRIVEILRTRKAEYGDDDFAHMRKVVGYIKRHLKQRPSGDVADTRWRYSLMNWGHDPLKD
;
A
#
# COMPACT_ATOMS: atom_id res chain seq x y z
N MET A 1 43.27 -32.76 -7.76
CA MET A 1 43.01 -32.01 -6.51
C MET A 1 42.17 -30.78 -6.88
N ALA A 2 40.86 -30.83 -6.66
CA ALA A 2 39.97 -29.70 -6.89
C ALA A 2 39.43 -29.25 -5.52
N GLN A 3 39.80 -28.05 -5.09
CA GLN A 3 39.26 -27.45 -3.87
C GLN A 3 37.88 -26.89 -4.19
N SER A 4 36.85 -27.47 -3.56
CA SER A 4 35.48 -26.96 -3.62
C SER A 4 35.38 -25.58 -2.97
N PRO A 5 34.66 -24.61 -3.56
CA PRO A 5 34.47 -23.29 -2.95
C PRO A 5 33.51 -23.41 -1.77
N THR A 6 34.02 -23.15 -0.56
CA THR A 6 33.21 -23.01 0.65
C THR A 6 32.38 -21.72 0.55
N SER A 7 31.08 -21.88 0.31
CA SER A 7 30.12 -20.76 0.43
C SER A 7 30.08 -20.29 1.88
N LYS A 8 30.54 -19.06 2.13
CA LYS A 8 30.41 -18.43 3.46
C LYS A 8 28.93 -18.32 3.84
N PRO A 9 28.55 -18.65 5.09
CA PRO A 9 27.16 -18.50 5.55
C PRO A 9 26.75 -17.03 5.50
N LYS A 10 25.55 -16.77 4.95
CA LYS A 10 24.97 -15.42 4.93
C LYS A 10 24.73 -14.95 6.38
N PRO A 11 25.04 -13.69 6.72
CA PRO A 11 24.81 -13.17 8.07
C PRO A 11 23.32 -13.22 8.43
N LYS A 12 23.02 -13.53 9.71
CA LYS A 12 21.64 -13.48 10.24
C LYS A 12 21.16 -12.04 10.20
N ARG A 13 19.95 -11.79 9.66
CA ARG A 13 19.33 -10.46 9.65
C ARG A 13 18.87 -10.09 11.05
N ASP A 14 19.06 -8.82 11.43
CA ASP A 14 18.54 -8.27 12.68
C ASP A 14 17.01 -8.34 12.74
N GLY A 15 16.45 -8.47 13.94
CA GLY A 15 15.00 -8.61 14.14
C GLY A 15 14.19 -7.43 13.57
N GLU A 16 14.75 -6.22 13.60
CA GLU A 16 14.14 -5.04 12.99
C GLU A 16 14.13 -5.12 11.45
N GLN A 17 15.22 -5.56 10.83
CA GLN A 17 15.30 -5.71 9.39
C GLN A 17 14.28 -6.74 8.88
N THR A 18 14.11 -7.84 9.62
CA THR A 18 13.08 -8.85 9.33
C THR A 18 11.67 -8.25 9.37
N ARG A 19 11.33 -7.47 10.41
CA ARG A 19 10.03 -6.78 10.50
C ARG A 19 9.80 -5.76 9.38
N ARG A 20 10.85 -5.04 8.97
CA ARG A 20 10.81 -4.10 7.85
C ARG A 20 10.59 -4.84 6.51
N ASP A 21 11.27 -5.96 6.31
CA ASP A 21 11.09 -6.81 5.13
C ASP A 21 9.65 -7.38 5.05
N GLU A 22 9.11 -7.86 6.16
CA GLU A 22 7.72 -8.33 6.26
C GLU A 22 6.71 -7.20 5.98
N THR A 23 6.97 -6.00 6.50
CA THR A 23 6.13 -4.81 6.22
C THR A 23 6.10 -4.50 4.73
N ILE A 24 7.27 -4.49 4.06
CA ILE A 24 7.37 -4.25 2.62
C ILE A 24 6.66 -5.35 1.84
N ALA A 25 6.88 -6.62 2.20
CA ALA A 25 6.25 -7.76 1.54
C ALA A 25 4.72 -7.68 1.66
N SER A 26 4.20 -7.37 2.86
CA SER A 26 2.76 -7.22 3.08
C SER A 26 2.17 -6.06 2.30
N PHE A 27 2.86 -4.91 2.26
CA PHE A 27 2.45 -3.76 1.47
C PHE A 27 2.36 -4.10 -0.02
N LYS A 28 3.40 -4.71 -0.59
CA LYS A 28 3.43 -5.12 -2.00
C LYS A 28 2.39 -6.18 -2.35
N ALA A 29 1.99 -7.01 -1.39
CA ALA A 29 0.93 -7.99 -1.58
C ALA A 29 -0.49 -7.39 -1.58
N HIS A 30 -0.68 -6.20 -1.00
CA HIS A 30 -2.02 -5.59 -0.88
C HIS A 30 -2.21 -4.36 -1.77
N VAL A 31 -1.15 -3.59 -2.03
CA VAL A 31 -1.20 -2.50 -3.02
C VAL A 31 -0.96 -3.10 -4.40
N ASN A 32 -2.05 -3.38 -5.12
CA ASN A 32 -2.02 -4.01 -6.44
C ASN A 32 -2.10 -2.99 -7.59
N MET A 33 -2.32 -1.71 -7.31
CA MET A 33 -2.25 -0.63 -8.30
C MET A 33 -0.82 -0.09 -8.40
N SER A 34 -0.36 0.17 -9.62
CA SER A 34 0.93 0.85 -9.83
C SER A 34 0.87 2.32 -9.38
N ALA A 35 2.03 2.96 -9.20
CA ALA A 35 2.10 4.39 -8.87
C ALA A 35 1.33 5.26 -9.87
N SER A 36 1.45 4.97 -11.18
CA SER A 36 0.73 5.68 -12.23
C SER A 36 -0.78 5.43 -12.18
N GLN A 37 -1.22 4.23 -11.84
CA GLN A 37 -2.64 3.91 -11.69
C GLN A 37 -3.27 4.64 -10.50
N VAL A 38 -2.59 4.64 -9.35
CA VAL A 38 -3.06 5.39 -8.18
C VAL A 38 -3.08 6.89 -8.48
N GLU A 39 -2.02 7.44 -9.09
CA GLU A 39 -1.95 8.85 -9.44
C GLU A 39 -3.04 9.27 -10.44
N ALA A 40 -3.33 8.44 -11.45
CA ALA A 40 -4.43 8.69 -12.39
C ALA A 40 -5.79 8.65 -11.68
N TRP A 41 -6.00 7.65 -10.81
CA TRP A 41 -7.22 7.52 -10.02
C TRP A 41 -7.46 8.74 -9.11
N LEU A 42 -6.44 9.23 -8.41
CA LEU A 42 -6.57 10.39 -7.51
C LEU A 42 -6.94 11.71 -8.23
N LYS A 43 -6.82 11.76 -9.56
CA LYS A 43 -7.25 12.93 -10.33
C LYS A 43 -8.75 12.95 -10.59
N THR A 44 -9.47 11.85 -10.37
CA THR A 44 -10.91 11.75 -10.67
C THR A 44 -11.79 12.45 -9.62
N LYS A 45 -13.02 12.80 -10.02
CA LYS A 45 -14.04 13.29 -9.08
C LYS A 45 -14.44 12.21 -8.08
N ASP A 46 -14.50 10.95 -8.52
CA ASP A 46 -14.91 9.82 -7.68
C ASP A 46 -13.93 9.56 -6.54
N SER A 47 -12.64 9.61 -6.83
CA SER A 47 -11.60 9.51 -5.80
C SER A 47 -11.75 10.60 -4.73
N ARG A 48 -12.12 11.82 -5.13
CA ARG A 48 -12.31 12.97 -4.22
C ARG A 48 -13.65 12.93 -3.47
N SER A 49 -14.62 12.15 -3.94
CA SER A 49 -15.97 12.09 -3.35
C SER A 49 -16.09 11.07 -2.21
N VAL A 50 -15.07 10.22 -2.00
CA VAL A 50 -15.10 9.10 -1.03
C VAL A 50 -14.11 9.28 0.13
N GLY A 51 -14.39 8.58 1.23
CA GLY A 51 -13.56 8.55 2.42
C GLY A 51 -13.94 9.57 3.49
N ARG A 52 -13.31 9.42 4.66
CA ARG A 52 -13.51 10.27 5.83
C ARG A 52 -12.67 11.54 5.71
N ARG A 53 -13.25 12.71 5.96
CA ARG A 53 -12.54 13.98 6.18
C ARG A 53 -12.36 14.24 7.68
N ARG A 54 -11.30 14.93 8.05
CA ARG A 54 -11.12 15.46 9.41
C ARG A 54 -11.76 16.83 9.49
N SER A 55 -12.11 17.28 10.69
CA SER A 55 -12.65 18.63 10.89
C SER A 55 -11.63 19.65 10.38
N GLY A 56 -12.06 20.57 9.50
CA GLY A 56 -11.20 21.58 8.89
C GLY A 56 -10.29 21.10 7.76
N GLU A 57 -10.38 19.84 7.30
CA GLU A 57 -9.64 19.36 6.13
C GLU A 57 -10.57 19.23 4.90
N ASP A 58 -10.15 19.82 3.78
CA ASP A 58 -10.88 19.73 2.49
C ASP A 58 -10.73 18.36 1.81
N GLU A 59 -9.71 17.61 2.22
CA GLU A 59 -9.32 16.34 1.63
C GLU A 59 -9.67 15.13 2.51
N ALA A 60 -10.13 14.05 1.89
CA ALA A 60 -10.34 12.79 2.59
C ALA A 60 -9.00 12.12 2.97
N VAL A 61 -8.96 11.51 4.15
CA VAL A 61 -7.80 10.78 4.68
C VAL A 61 -7.30 9.73 3.70
N GLY A 62 -8.21 9.03 3.01
CA GLY A 62 -7.86 8.03 2.00
C GLY A 62 -7.19 8.64 0.78
N HIS A 63 -7.72 9.75 0.25
CA HIS A 63 -7.13 10.45 -0.89
C HIS A 63 -5.72 10.98 -0.57
N LYS A 64 -5.53 11.51 0.65
CA LYS A 64 -4.21 11.93 1.15
C LYS A 64 -3.26 10.73 1.27
N SER A 65 -3.76 9.60 1.75
CA SER A 65 -3.00 8.34 1.83
C SER A 65 -2.57 7.86 0.45
N GLY A 66 -3.44 7.98 -0.57
CA GLY A 66 -3.11 7.64 -1.95
C GLY A 66 -1.90 8.40 -2.48
N ARG A 67 -1.78 9.71 -2.20
CA ARG A 67 -0.58 10.48 -2.58
C ARG A 67 0.68 9.93 -1.92
N ARG A 68 0.61 9.60 -0.63
CA ARG A 68 1.73 9.02 0.09
C ARG A 68 2.10 7.63 -0.44
N ILE A 69 1.12 6.83 -0.87
CA ILE A 69 1.37 5.54 -1.54
C ILE A 69 2.13 5.77 -2.86
N VAL A 70 1.77 6.77 -3.66
CA VAL A 70 2.49 7.10 -4.91
C VAL A 70 3.95 7.46 -4.62
N GLU A 71 4.21 8.28 -3.58
CA GLU A 71 5.57 8.62 -3.14
C GLU A 71 6.37 7.36 -2.75
N ILE A 72 5.78 6.49 -1.92
CA ILE A 72 6.42 5.24 -1.47
C ILE A 72 6.72 4.32 -2.66
N LEU A 73 5.77 4.15 -3.60
CA LEU A 73 5.96 3.29 -4.78
C LEU A 73 7.06 3.82 -5.72
N ARG A 74 7.37 5.11 -5.69
CA ARG A 74 8.46 5.74 -6.46
C ARG A 74 9.80 5.77 -5.71
N THR A 75 9.80 5.48 -4.41
CA THR A 75 10.99 5.53 -3.55
C THR A 75 11.72 4.19 -3.57
N ARG A 76 13.06 4.20 -3.58
CA ARG A 76 13.86 2.96 -3.53
C ARG A 76 13.82 2.37 -2.13
N LYS A 77 13.82 1.04 -2.01
CA LYS A 77 13.75 0.34 -0.71
C LYS A 77 14.79 0.82 0.32
N ALA A 78 15.99 1.18 -0.13
CA ALA A 78 17.08 1.63 0.72
C ALA A 78 16.86 3.04 1.31
N GLU A 79 15.90 3.80 0.79
CA GLU A 79 15.59 5.17 1.21
C GLU A 79 14.39 5.25 2.15
N TYR A 80 13.72 4.13 2.43
CA TYR A 80 12.56 4.14 3.32
C TYR A 80 12.94 4.54 4.75
N GLY A 81 12.23 5.54 5.27
CA GLY A 81 12.29 5.94 6.67
C GLY A 81 11.23 5.24 7.52
N ASP A 82 11.26 5.49 8.84
CA ASP A 82 10.30 4.89 9.78
C ASP A 82 8.85 5.26 9.47
N ASP A 83 8.62 6.48 8.98
CA ASP A 83 7.31 6.97 8.56
C ASP A 83 6.76 6.19 7.35
N ASP A 84 7.63 5.73 6.43
CA ASP A 84 7.23 4.89 5.32
C ASP A 84 6.73 3.54 5.82
N PHE A 85 7.49 2.90 6.72
CA PHE A 85 7.09 1.63 7.31
C PHE A 85 5.79 1.77 8.13
N ALA A 86 5.63 2.86 8.88
CA ALA A 86 4.40 3.15 9.60
C ALA A 86 3.21 3.33 8.65
N HIS A 87 3.41 4.06 7.55
CA HIS A 87 2.39 4.26 6.54
C HIS A 87 2.01 2.95 5.83
N MET A 88 3.00 2.13 5.44
CA MET A 88 2.76 0.81 4.83
C MET A 88 1.89 -0.07 5.72
N ARG A 89 2.18 -0.16 7.02
CA ARG A 89 1.36 -0.92 7.98
C ARG A 89 -0.07 -0.38 8.05
N LYS A 90 -0.24 0.94 8.07
CA LYS A 90 -1.56 1.59 8.07
C LYS A 90 -2.34 1.26 6.81
N VAL A 91 -1.70 1.28 5.64
CA VAL A 91 -2.30 0.94 4.34
C VAL A 91 -2.78 -0.51 4.32
N VAL A 92 -1.91 -1.46 4.67
CA VAL A 92 -2.27 -2.88 4.75
C VAL A 92 -3.44 -3.11 5.71
N GLY A 93 -3.38 -2.50 6.90
CA GLY A 93 -4.44 -2.61 7.90
C GLY A 93 -5.78 -2.05 7.42
N TYR A 94 -5.76 -0.96 6.65
CA TYR A 94 -6.97 -0.41 6.04
C TYR A 94 -7.55 -1.36 5.00
N ILE A 95 -6.74 -1.79 4.02
CA ILE A 95 -7.16 -2.67 2.92
C ILE A 95 -7.78 -3.96 3.48
N LYS A 96 -7.08 -4.65 4.40
CA LYS A 96 -7.56 -5.91 4.98
C LYS A 96 -8.91 -5.75 5.69
N ARG A 97 -9.09 -4.69 6.47
CA ARG A 97 -10.36 -4.44 7.18
C ARG A 97 -11.48 -4.10 6.21
N HIS A 98 -11.18 -3.29 5.19
CA HIS A 98 -12.22 -2.82 4.28
C HIS A 98 -12.62 -3.90 3.27
N LEU A 99 -11.71 -4.79 2.87
CA LEU A 99 -12.03 -5.98 2.07
C LEU A 99 -13.03 -6.92 2.78
N LYS A 100 -12.92 -7.08 4.10
CA LYS A 100 -13.89 -7.85 4.90
C LYS A 100 -15.30 -7.24 4.92
N GLN A 101 -15.44 -5.98 4.52
CA GLN A 101 -16.71 -5.25 4.46
C GLN A 101 -17.27 -5.19 3.04
N ARG A 102 -16.87 -6.12 2.17
CA ARG A 102 -17.31 -6.17 0.77
C ARG A 102 -18.85 -6.24 0.71
N PRO A 103 -19.51 -5.28 0.03
CA PRO A 103 -20.94 -5.35 -0.24
C PRO A 103 -21.32 -6.57 -1.08
N SER A 104 -22.56 -7.03 -0.96
CA SER A 104 -23.12 -8.00 -1.91
C SER A 104 -23.37 -7.36 -3.28
N GLY A 105 -23.39 -8.19 -4.32
CA GLY A 105 -23.68 -7.75 -5.69
C GLY A 105 -22.47 -7.19 -6.44
N ASP A 106 -22.76 -6.43 -7.50
CA ASP A 106 -21.74 -5.74 -8.29
C ASP A 106 -21.14 -4.58 -7.47
N VAL A 107 -19.82 -4.52 -7.48
CA VAL A 107 -19.03 -3.54 -6.73
C VAL A 107 -18.29 -2.55 -7.61
N ALA A 108 -18.43 -2.65 -8.95
CA ALA A 108 -17.67 -1.88 -9.92
C ALA A 108 -17.72 -0.37 -9.66
N ASP A 109 -18.92 0.17 -9.39
CA ASP A 109 -19.15 1.60 -9.18
C ASP A 109 -19.64 1.91 -7.78
N THR A 110 -18.91 1.41 -6.78
CA THR A 110 -19.26 1.58 -5.37
C THR A 110 -18.27 2.45 -4.61
N ARG A 111 -18.77 3.20 -3.64
CA ARG A 111 -17.95 3.94 -2.68
C ARG A 111 -16.94 3.03 -1.96
N TRP A 112 -17.27 1.75 -1.78
CA TRP A 112 -16.38 0.74 -1.21
C TRP A 112 -15.14 0.50 -2.08
N ARG A 113 -15.33 0.20 -3.38
CA ARG A 113 -14.23 0.01 -4.34
C ARG A 113 -13.41 1.29 -4.47
N TYR A 114 -14.07 2.41 -4.69
CA TYR A 114 -13.41 3.71 -4.86
C TYR A 114 -12.56 4.08 -3.64
N SER A 115 -13.04 3.76 -2.43
CA SER A 115 -12.26 3.95 -1.22
C SER A 115 -11.05 3.02 -1.18
N LEU A 116 -11.16 1.74 -1.56
CA LEU A 116 -9.99 0.84 -1.67
C LEU A 116 -8.97 1.37 -2.69
N MET A 117 -9.41 1.92 -3.82
CA MET A 117 -8.53 2.47 -4.85
C MET A 117 -7.77 3.72 -4.37
N ASN A 118 -8.37 4.54 -3.50
CA ASN A 118 -7.65 5.60 -2.80
C ASN A 118 -6.51 5.08 -1.91
N TRP A 119 -6.56 3.81 -1.52
CA TRP A 119 -5.53 3.12 -0.74
C TRP A 119 -4.67 2.18 -1.59
N GLY A 120 -4.70 2.35 -2.92
CA GLY A 120 -3.84 1.61 -3.86
C GLY A 120 -4.25 0.17 -4.11
N HIS A 121 -5.46 -0.22 -3.71
CA HIS A 121 -6.02 -1.55 -3.96
C HIS A 121 -7.25 -1.46 -4.85
N ASP A 122 -7.23 -2.10 -6.02
CA ASP A 122 -8.42 -2.32 -6.81
C ASP A 122 -8.88 -3.78 -6.63
N PRO A 123 -10.02 -4.04 -5.95
CA PRO A 123 -10.53 -5.39 -5.71
C PRO A 123 -11.09 -6.09 -6.96
N LEU A 124 -11.13 -5.40 -8.11
CA LEU A 124 -11.49 -5.98 -9.41
C LEU A 124 -10.27 -6.18 -10.31
N LYS A 125 -9.06 -5.98 -9.78
CA LYS A 125 -7.81 -6.21 -10.50
C LYS A 125 -7.27 -7.59 -10.13
N ASP A 126 -6.97 -8.39 -11.15
CA ASP A 126 -6.30 -9.70 -11.05
C ASP A 126 -4.84 -9.58 -10.62
#